data_AF-A0A147IPY5-F1
#
_entry.id   AF-A0A147IPY5-F1
#
_cell.length_a   1.000
_cell.length_b   1.000
_cell.length_c   1.000
_cell.angle_alpha   90.00
_cell.angle_beta   90.00
_cell.angle_gamma   90.00
#
_symmetry.space_group_name_H-M   'P 1'
#
loop_
_entity.id
_entity.type
_entity.pdbx_description
1 polymer ?
#
loop_
_entity_poly.entity_id
_entity_poly.type
_entity_poly.pdbx_seq_one_letter_code
_entity_poly.pdbx_strand_id
1 'polypeptide(L)'
;AIIDRLPLAERMTLAGDEAIPRELRLDLALTSYGRAVQLQDNAAIDRLAAMLETLLPQLATDWRRITHTPAGSSKRFAEAFVMAKIPSLRVDLADYARPEGTEPQFSGYWEDWLLLPPGRATRAGRVPPPGAYLPDAYGYGGEPGDAEQEAADLICLTRCGPGHAPLHLPGFAVAGLGRAQAERRYFLYGSPEAPPPYARSLWDEMLAYVRSHPAEPRAAEALYRLIRVARWGGNHDHLGKRAFRLLHDRYPRSVWARRSPYYYD
;
A
#
# COMPACT_ATOMS: atom_id res chain seq x y z
N ALA A 1 15.32 -6.13 1.85
CA ALA A 1 15.43 -7.06 3.01
C ALA A 1 15.54 -6.37 4.39
N ILE A 2 16.60 -5.62 4.71
CA ILE A 2 16.80 -5.05 6.06
C ILE A 2 15.71 -4.01 6.41
N ILE A 3 15.42 -3.10 5.48
CA ILE A 3 14.51 -1.97 5.74
C ILE A 3 13.09 -2.45 6.12
N ASP A 4 12.59 -3.53 5.51
CA ASP A 4 11.26 -4.08 5.83
C ASP A 4 11.16 -4.73 7.21
N ARG A 5 12.30 -4.92 7.88
CA ARG A 5 12.40 -5.36 9.28
C ARG A 5 12.47 -4.20 10.26
N LEU A 6 12.55 -2.95 9.77
CA LEU A 6 12.55 -1.76 10.62
C LEU A 6 11.12 -1.36 11.00
N PRO A 7 10.92 -0.78 12.20
CA PRO A 7 9.66 -0.15 12.57
C PRO A 7 9.38 1.11 11.74
N LEU A 8 8.13 1.57 11.75
CA LEU A 8 7.68 2.73 11.01
C LEU A 8 8.52 3.99 11.32
N ALA A 9 8.83 4.24 12.59
CA ALA A 9 9.56 5.44 13.00
C ALA A 9 10.98 5.51 12.39
N GLU A 10 11.71 4.40 12.38
CA GLU A 10 13.04 4.31 11.76
C GLU A 10 12.95 4.44 10.24
N ARG A 11 11.94 3.84 9.60
CA ARG A 11 11.72 4.01 8.15
C ARG A 11 11.42 5.46 7.77
N MET A 12 10.62 6.15 8.56
CA MET A 12 10.33 7.58 8.38
C MET A 12 11.58 8.44 8.57
N THR A 13 12.45 8.07 9.50
CA THR A 13 13.75 8.74 9.70
C THR A 13 14.60 8.61 8.43
N LEU A 14 14.73 7.40 7.88
CA LEU A 14 15.45 7.16 6.63
C LEU A 14 14.82 7.90 5.44
N ALA A 15 13.50 7.87 5.30
CA ALA A 15 12.82 8.60 4.22
C ALA A 15 13.08 10.12 4.28
N GLY A 16 13.32 10.66 5.48
CA GLY A 16 13.60 12.07 5.72
C GLY A 16 15.07 12.46 5.57
N ASP A 17 15.99 11.49 5.56
CA ASP A 17 17.42 11.72 5.53
C ASP A 17 17.89 12.05 4.11
N GLU A 18 18.41 13.26 3.91
CA GLU A 18 18.87 13.74 2.60
C GLU A 18 20.18 13.10 2.15
N ALA A 19 20.89 12.38 3.03
CA ALA A 19 22.01 11.54 2.63
C ALA A 19 21.56 10.31 1.83
N ILE A 20 20.28 9.93 1.91
CA ILE A 20 19.70 8.84 1.13
C ILE A 20 19.26 9.36 -0.25
N PRO A 21 19.57 8.66 -1.35
CA PRO A 21 19.10 9.02 -2.69
C PRO A 21 17.60 9.28 -2.74
N ARG A 22 17.20 10.31 -3.49
CA ARG A 22 15.81 10.78 -3.58
C ARG A 22 14.83 9.65 -3.93
N GLU A 23 15.25 8.77 -4.83
CA GLU A 23 14.49 7.62 -5.31
C GLU A 23 14.20 6.63 -4.17
N LEU A 24 15.21 6.33 -3.33
CA LEU A 24 15.02 5.48 -2.17
C LEU A 24 14.18 6.19 -1.10
N ARG A 25 14.34 7.50 -0.91
CA ARG A 25 13.47 8.28 -0.02
C ARG A 25 12.00 8.21 -0.45
N LEU A 26 11.73 8.27 -1.76
CA LEU A 26 10.38 8.12 -2.31
C LEU A 26 9.80 6.73 -2.00
N ASP A 27 10.54 5.66 -2.28
CA ASP A 27 10.08 4.28 -2.04
C ASP A 27 9.82 4.04 -0.55
N LEU A 28 10.71 4.54 0.31
CA LEU A 28 10.56 4.47 1.76
C LEU A 28 9.36 5.28 2.24
N ALA A 29 9.16 6.49 1.72
CA ALA A 29 8.03 7.32 2.10
C ALA A 29 6.69 6.69 1.68
N LEU A 30 6.58 6.15 0.46
CA LEU A 30 5.37 5.50 -0.03
C LEU A 30 5.04 4.23 0.76
N THR A 31 6.00 3.32 0.91
CA THR A 31 5.75 2.07 1.64
C THR A 31 5.48 2.31 3.13
N SER A 32 6.15 3.30 3.74
CA SER A 32 5.87 3.72 5.12
C SER A 32 4.50 4.39 5.24
N TYR A 33 4.04 5.11 4.22
CA TYR A 33 2.70 5.69 4.19
C TYR A 33 1.64 4.59 4.22
N GLY A 34 1.81 3.52 3.43
CA GLY A 34 0.94 2.33 3.50
C GLY A 34 0.91 1.70 4.91
N ARG A 35 2.07 1.59 5.58
CA ARG A 35 2.12 1.12 6.98
C ARG A 35 1.40 2.05 7.95
N ALA A 36 1.59 3.37 7.81
CA ALA A 36 0.96 4.36 8.67
C ALA A 36 -0.57 4.32 8.56
N VAL A 37 -1.11 4.13 7.34
CA VAL A 37 -2.55 3.92 7.11
C VAL A 37 -3.05 2.65 7.79
N GLN A 38 -2.34 1.52 7.66
CA GLN A 38 -2.71 0.26 8.35
C GLN A 38 -2.71 0.38 9.87
N LEU A 39 -1.75 1.14 10.41
CA LEU A 39 -1.67 1.45 11.85
C LEU A 39 -2.66 2.53 12.28
N GLN A 40 -3.29 3.22 11.33
CA GLN A 40 -4.16 4.37 11.56
C GLN A 40 -3.49 5.49 12.37
N ASP A 41 -2.17 5.65 12.18
CA ASP A 41 -1.36 6.67 12.84
C ASP A 41 -1.42 7.98 12.05
N ASN A 42 -2.40 8.83 12.40
CA ASN A 42 -2.62 10.11 11.72
C ASN A 42 -1.39 11.02 11.71
N ALA A 43 -0.57 11.00 12.77
CA ALA A 43 0.62 11.84 12.85
C ALA A 43 1.70 11.36 11.86
N ALA A 44 1.89 10.04 11.76
CA ALA A 44 2.78 9.46 10.77
C ALA A 44 2.27 9.67 9.34
N ILE A 45 0.96 9.49 9.11
CA ILE A 45 0.29 9.77 7.83
C ILE A 45 0.56 11.22 7.38
N ASP A 46 0.36 12.20 8.27
CA ASP A 46 0.57 13.61 7.94
C ASP A 46 2.02 13.94 7.63
N ARG A 47 2.95 13.42 8.42
CA ARG A 47 4.39 13.62 8.18
C ARG A 47 4.83 13.02 6.85
N LEU A 48 4.39 11.80 6.53
CA LEU A 48 4.74 11.13 5.28
C LEU A 48 4.07 11.79 4.07
N ALA A 49 2.80 12.20 4.19
CA ALA A 49 2.11 12.94 3.13
C ALA A 49 2.81 14.27 2.83
N ALA A 50 3.27 15.01 3.85
CA ALA A 50 4.04 16.24 3.66
C ALA A 50 5.37 15.99 2.90
N MET A 51 6.06 14.89 3.18
CA MET A 51 7.27 14.52 2.42
C MET A 51 6.93 14.13 0.98
N LEU A 52 5.87 13.34 0.79
CA LEU A 52 5.41 12.85 -0.51
C LEU A 52 4.91 13.96 -1.44
N GLU A 53 4.48 15.10 -0.89
CA GLU A 53 4.18 16.29 -1.69
C GLU A 53 5.35 16.69 -2.59
N THR A 54 6.58 16.55 -2.09
CA THR A 54 7.81 16.89 -2.83
C THR A 54 8.43 15.68 -3.55
N LEU A 55 8.30 14.48 -2.97
CA LEU A 55 8.91 13.26 -3.51
C LEU A 55 8.08 12.68 -4.68
N LEU A 56 6.75 12.85 -4.66
CA LEU A 56 5.83 12.41 -5.70
C LEU A 56 4.88 13.56 -6.12
N PRO A 57 5.42 14.59 -6.83
CA PRO A 57 4.68 15.81 -7.14
C PRO A 57 3.45 15.59 -8.02
N GLN A 58 3.39 14.49 -8.76
CA GLN A 58 2.22 14.06 -9.56
C GLN A 58 0.94 13.98 -8.73
N LEU A 59 1.06 13.74 -7.42
CA LEU A 59 -0.04 13.63 -6.47
C LEU A 59 -0.01 14.72 -5.38
N ALA A 60 0.77 15.80 -5.57
CA ALA A 60 0.98 16.84 -4.55
C ALA A 60 -0.33 17.44 -3.98
N THR A 61 -1.35 17.66 -4.83
CA THR A 61 -2.65 18.15 -4.37
C THR A 61 -3.39 17.16 -3.48
N ASP A 62 -3.25 15.85 -3.74
CA ASP A 62 -3.85 14.81 -2.92
C ASP A 62 -3.12 14.68 -1.58
N TRP A 63 -1.79 14.75 -1.59
CA TRP A 63 -0.97 14.77 -0.37
C TRP A 63 -1.27 15.98 0.53
N ARG A 64 -1.32 17.20 -0.04
CA ARG A 64 -1.72 18.40 0.70
C ARG A 64 -3.10 18.26 1.32
N ARG A 65 -4.04 17.63 0.62
CA ARG A 65 -5.37 17.45 1.17
C ARG A 65 -5.36 16.58 2.41
N ILE A 66 -4.56 15.51 2.43
CA ILE A 66 -4.42 14.66 3.62
C ILE A 66 -3.89 15.49 4.81
N THR A 67 -2.83 16.28 4.60
CA THR A 67 -2.23 17.09 5.66
C THR A 67 -3.14 18.19 6.20
N HIS A 68 -4.05 18.71 5.39
CA HIS A 68 -5.01 19.75 5.78
C HIS A 68 -6.36 19.19 6.26
N THR A 69 -6.58 17.87 6.23
CA THR A 69 -7.85 17.25 6.65
C THR A 69 -7.70 16.68 8.06
N PRO A 70 -8.51 17.14 9.05
CA PRO A 70 -8.52 16.57 10.39
C PRO A 70 -8.90 15.09 10.40
N ALA A 71 -8.40 14.35 11.39
CA ALA A 71 -8.75 12.94 11.58
C ALA A 71 -10.27 12.71 11.59
N GLY A 72 -10.73 11.73 10.80
CA GLY A 72 -12.15 11.45 10.60
C GLY A 72 -12.43 10.84 9.23
N SER A 73 -13.70 10.65 8.91
CA SER A 73 -14.13 10.00 7.66
C SER A 73 -13.62 10.71 6.39
N SER A 74 -13.53 12.04 6.41
CA SER A 74 -12.99 12.81 5.28
C SER A 74 -11.49 12.59 5.06
N LYS A 75 -10.70 12.42 6.14
CA LYS A 75 -9.27 12.11 6.03
C LYS A 75 -9.08 10.69 5.51
N ARG A 76 -9.86 9.74 6.04
CA ARG A 76 -9.90 8.35 5.57
C ARG A 76 -10.24 8.23 4.08
N PHE A 77 -11.18 9.03 3.61
CA PHE A 77 -11.47 9.14 2.19
C PHE A 77 -10.28 9.72 1.40
N ALA A 78 -9.62 10.76 1.90
CA ALA A 78 -8.44 11.32 1.24
C ALA A 78 -7.28 10.32 1.17
N GLU A 79 -7.06 9.54 2.22
CA GLU A 79 -6.07 8.45 2.28
C GLU A 79 -6.39 7.35 1.27
N ALA A 80 -7.61 6.82 1.28
CA ALA A 80 -8.05 5.80 0.33
C ALA A 80 -7.97 6.30 -1.12
N PHE A 81 -8.35 7.57 -1.35
CA PHE A 81 -8.36 8.17 -2.68
C PHE A 81 -6.96 8.24 -3.28
N VAL A 82 -5.94 8.66 -2.52
CA VAL A 82 -4.56 8.71 -3.02
C VAL A 82 -4.00 7.31 -3.23
N MET A 83 -4.31 6.35 -2.35
CA MET A 83 -3.89 4.95 -2.51
C MET A 83 -4.53 4.30 -3.75
N ALA A 84 -5.78 4.65 -4.07
CA ALA A 84 -6.45 4.22 -5.29
C ALA A 84 -5.83 4.82 -6.58
N LYS A 85 -4.88 5.77 -6.46
CA LYS A 85 -4.08 6.27 -7.59
C LYS A 85 -2.74 5.55 -7.78
N ILE A 86 -2.31 4.74 -6.81
CA ILE A 86 -1.00 4.09 -6.81
C ILE A 86 -1.21 2.57 -6.72
N PRO A 87 -1.36 1.87 -7.87
CA PRO A 87 -1.65 0.45 -7.86
C PRO A 87 -0.59 -0.35 -7.10
N SER A 88 0.68 -0.08 -7.37
CA SER A 88 1.84 -0.77 -6.80
C SER A 88 2.15 -0.48 -5.33
N LEU A 89 1.31 0.29 -4.61
CA LEU A 89 1.58 0.64 -3.22
C LEU A 89 1.57 -0.61 -2.34
N ARG A 90 2.57 -0.76 -1.46
CA ARG A 90 2.71 -1.88 -0.51
C ARG A 90 3.09 -1.38 0.88
N VAL A 91 3.01 -2.24 1.89
CA VAL A 91 3.57 -1.96 3.23
C VAL A 91 5.08 -2.21 3.30
N ASP A 92 5.61 -2.97 2.35
CA ASP A 92 6.99 -3.42 2.28
C ASP A 92 7.61 -3.00 0.94
N LEU A 93 8.94 -2.97 0.85
CA LEU A 93 9.64 -2.81 -0.42
C LEU A 93 9.57 -4.08 -1.28
N ALA A 94 9.34 -5.24 -0.66
CA ALA A 94 8.98 -6.44 -1.38
C ALA A 94 7.66 -6.23 -2.14
N ASP A 95 7.57 -6.73 -3.38
CA ASP A 95 6.44 -6.60 -4.30
C ASP A 95 6.00 -5.15 -4.63
N TYR A 96 6.78 -4.16 -4.20
CA TYR A 96 6.56 -2.75 -4.52
C TYR A 96 7.20 -2.41 -5.86
N ALA A 97 6.45 -1.67 -6.69
CA ALA A 97 6.97 -1.03 -7.88
C ALA A 97 6.89 0.49 -7.75
N ARG A 98 7.98 1.19 -8.07
CA ARG A 98 8.01 2.65 -8.01
C ARG A 98 7.04 3.25 -9.03
N PRO A 99 6.19 4.23 -8.66
CA PRO A 99 5.42 5.00 -9.63
C PRO A 99 6.35 5.90 -10.45
N GLU A 100 6.29 5.79 -11.78
CA GLU A 100 7.11 6.55 -12.72
C GLU A 100 6.24 7.31 -13.73
N GLY A 101 6.77 8.41 -14.27
CA GLY A 101 6.06 9.24 -15.26
C GLY A 101 4.88 10.02 -14.67
N THR A 102 3.77 10.01 -15.38
CA THR A 102 2.49 10.65 -14.98
C THR A 102 1.59 9.68 -14.23
N GLU A 103 0.64 10.19 -13.44
CA GLU A 103 -0.27 9.33 -12.64
C GLU A 103 -0.96 8.22 -13.45
N PRO A 104 -1.47 8.44 -14.68
CA PRO A 104 -2.07 7.36 -15.47
C PRO A 104 -1.08 6.26 -15.89
N GLN A 105 0.23 6.54 -15.85
CA GLN A 105 1.30 5.59 -16.19
C GLN A 105 1.76 4.76 -14.98
N PHE A 106 1.28 5.06 -13.77
CA PHE A 106 1.60 4.26 -12.60
C PHE A 106 1.11 2.82 -12.80
N SER A 107 2.04 1.87 -12.74
CA SER A 107 1.82 0.46 -13.04
C SER A 107 1.60 -0.36 -11.76
N GLY A 108 1.37 -1.66 -11.92
CA GLY A 108 1.10 -2.60 -10.83
C GLY A 108 -0.37 -2.95 -10.67
N TYR A 109 -0.70 -3.56 -9.53
CA TYR A 109 -2.03 -4.03 -9.18
C TYR A 109 -2.35 -3.65 -7.73
N TRP A 110 -3.63 -3.37 -7.44
CA TRP A 110 -4.02 -2.91 -6.12
C TRP A 110 -4.09 -4.06 -5.11
N GLU A 111 -3.49 -3.83 -3.95
CA GLU A 111 -3.74 -4.65 -2.77
C GLU A 111 -5.17 -4.49 -2.26
N ASP A 112 -5.67 -5.55 -1.63
CA ASP A 112 -6.86 -5.45 -0.79
C ASP A 112 -6.45 -4.98 0.61
N TRP A 113 -6.62 -3.68 0.86
CA TRP A 113 -6.23 -3.05 2.10
C TRP A 113 -7.32 -3.23 3.16
N LEU A 114 -7.02 -4.06 4.17
CA LEU A 114 -7.92 -4.32 5.27
C LEU A 114 -7.43 -3.66 6.55
N LEU A 115 -8.29 -2.84 7.15
CA LEU A 115 -7.98 -2.05 8.32
C LEU A 115 -8.56 -2.71 9.55
N LEU A 116 -7.70 -2.91 10.55
CA LEU A 116 -8.10 -3.44 11.85
C LEU A 116 -8.51 -2.31 12.79
N PRO A 117 -9.64 -2.43 13.53
CA PRO A 117 -9.97 -1.49 14.57
C PRO A 117 -8.83 -1.34 15.60
N PRO A 118 -8.63 -0.14 16.17
CA PRO A 118 -7.66 0.06 17.23
C PRO A 118 -7.81 -0.99 18.35
N GLY A 119 -6.69 -1.58 18.77
CA GLY A 119 -6.67 -2.61 19.83
C GLY A 119 -7.08 -4.02 19.39
N ARG A 120 -7.46 -4.25 18.12
CA ARG A 120 -7.83 -5.57 17.58
C ARG A 120 -6.75 -6.14 16.66
N ALA A 121 -5.50 -6.09 17.10
CA ALA A 121 -4.36 -6.66 16.36
C ALA A 121 -4.48 -8.18 16.19
N THR A 122 -4.04 -8.69 15.05
CA THR A 122 -3.96 -10.13 14.76
C THR A 122 -2.60 -10.70 15.22
N ARG A 123 -2.33 -11.96 14.83
CA ARG A 123 -0.97 -12.49 14.85
C ARG A 123 -0.13 -11.69 13.87
N ALA A 124 1.13 -11.41 14.24
CA ALA A 124 2.03 -10.67 13.36
C ALA A 124 2.17 -11.39 12.02
N GLY A 125 1.95 -10.67 10.92
CA GLY A 125 2.22 -11.17 9.58
C GLY A 125 3.70 -11.50 9.42
N ARG A 126 4.01 -12.44 8.52
CA ARG A 126 5.40 -12.79 8.17
C ARG A 126 6.08 -11.55 7.56
N VAL A 127 7.35 -11.35 7.88
CA VAL A 127 8.20 -10.43 7.12
C VAL A 127 8.51 -11.09 5.78
N PRO A 128 8.54 -10.35 4.65
CA PRO A 128 8.97 -10.93 3.39
C PRO A 128 10.32 -11.66 3.54
N PRO A 129 10.42 -12.91 3.05
CA PRO A 129 11.64 -13.69 3.13
C PRO A 129 12.74 -13.03 2.26
N PRO A 130 14.02 -13.35 2.47
CA PRO A 130 15.09 -12.84 1.62
C PRO A 130 14.83 -13.06 0.12
N GLY A 131 14.26 -14.21 -0.26
CA GLY A 131 13.93 -14.53 -1.65
C GLY A 131 13.04 -13.49 -2.36
N ALA A 132 12.15 -12.80 -1.62
CA ALA A 132 11.26 -11.78 -2.17
C ALA A 132 11.98 -10.50 -2.65
N TYR A 133 13.29 -10.39 -2.46
CA TYR A 133 14.10 -9.26 -2.93
C TYR A 133 15.05 -9.64 -4.07
N LEU A 134 14.98 -10.89 -4.55
CA LEU A 134 15.74 -11.29 -5.73
C LEU A 134 15.08 -10.70 -6.99
N PRO A 135 15.86 -10.28 -7.99
CA PRO A 135 15.31 -9.80 -9.24
C PRO A 135 14.60 -10.94 -10.00
N ASP A 136 13.48 -10.62 -10.65
CA ASP A 136 12.63 -11.53 -11.45
C ASP A 136 13.37 -12.36 -12.52
N ALA A 137 14.62 -12.01 -12.84
CA ALA A 137 15.47 -12.67 -13.83
C ALA A 137 15.94 -14.08 -13.44
N TYR A 138 15.59 -14.60 -12.26
CA TYR A 138 15.84 -16.00 -11.87
C TYR A 138 14.73 -16.96 -12.34
N GLY A 139 14.25 -16.75 -13.58
CA GLY A 139 13.25 -17.57 -14.27
C GLY A 139 13.83 -18.78 -15.03
N TYR A 140 14.63 -19.61 -14.36
CA TYR A 140 15.00 -20.95 -14.86
C TYR A 140 14.78 -21.98 -13.74
N GLY A 141 13.53 -22.11 -13.32
CA GLY A 141 13.08 -23.01 -12.25
C GLY A 141 11.65 -22.64 -11.89
N GLY A 142 10.85 -23.59 -11.39
CA GLY A 142 9.51 -23.28 -10.87
C GLY A 142 9.56 -22.26 -9.72
N GLU A 143 8.39 -21.85 -9.22
CA GLU A 143 8.34 -20.97 -8.04
C GLU A 143 9.10 -21.61 -6.87
N PRO A 144 10.07 -20.89 -6.27
CA PRO A 144 10.89 -21.43 -5.20
C PRO A 144 10.01 -21.73 -3.99
N GLY A 145 10.24 -22.89 -3.39
CA GLY A 145 9.53 -23.30 -2.18
C GLY A 145 9.84 -22.37 -0.99
N ASP A 146 8.99 -22.38 0.03
CA ASP A 146 9.14 -21.54 1.23
C ASP A 146 10.55 -21.63 1.86
N ALA A 147 11.12 -22.83 1.93
CA ALA A 147 12.46 -23.06 2.48
C ALA A 147 13.56 -22.42 1.63
N GLU A 148 13.42 -22.44 0.30
CA GLU A 148 14.37 -21.82 -0.63
C GLU A 148 14.30 -20.30 -0.53
N GLN A 149 13.10 -19.73 -0.39
CA GLN A 149 12.93 -18.29 -0.20
C GLN A 149 13.54 -17.81 1.12
N GLU A 150 13.41 -18.58 2.20
CA GLU A 150 14.03 -18.25 3.49
C GLU A 150 15.56 -18.40 3.46
N ALA A 151 16.06 -19.39 2.74
CA ALA A 151 17.50 -19.65 2.60
C ALA A 151 18.18 -18.82 1.49
N ALA A 152 17.44 -17.95 0.80
CA ALA A 152 17.96 -17.19 -0.33
C ALA A 152 19.14 -16.28 0.07
N ASP A 153 20.25 -16.42 -0.65
CA ASP A 153 21.42 -15.58 -0.53
C ASP A 153 21.28 -14.33 -1.42
N LEU A 154 21.18 -13.16 -0.78
CA LEU A 154 21.07 -11.87 -1.46
C LEU A 154 22.40 -11.30 -1.94
N ILE A 155 23.53 -11.73 -1.36
CA ILE A 155 24.87 -11.24 -1.74
C ILE A 155 25.27 -11.82 -3.09
N CYS A 156 25.02 -13.11 -3.27
CA CYS A 156 25.41 -13.86 -4.45
C CYS A 156 24.23 -14.17 -5.38
N LEU A 157 23.06 -13.58 -5.12
CA LEU A 157 21.81 -13.82 -5.85
C LEU A 157 21.59 -15.33 -6.06
N THR A 158 21.60 -16.06 -4.93
CA THR A 158 21.48 -17.53 -4.78
C THR A 158 22.54 -18.40 -5.46
N ARG A 159 23.49 -17.83 -6.22
CA ARG A 159 24.50 -18.61 -6.98
C ARG A 159 25.52 -19.32 -6.09
N CYS A 160 25.72 -18.85 -4.87
CA CYS A 160 26.65 -19.44 -3.92
C CYS A 160 26.05 -20.63 -3.14
N GLY A 161 24.79 -20.97 -3.41
CA GLY A 161 24.05 -22.02 -2.73
C GLY A 161 23.20 -21.50 -1.56
N PRO A 162 22.14 -22.24 -1.17
CA PRO A 162 21.24 -21.83 -0.10
C PRO A 162 21.96 -21.70 1.23
N GLY A 163 21.71 -20.61 1.95
CA GLY A 163 22.27 -20.35 3.27
C GLY A 163 23.76 -20.01 3.32
N HIS A 164 24.42 -19.79 2.17
CA HIS A 164 25.85 -19.48 2.12
C HIS A 164 26.19 -18.15 2.82
N ALA A 165 25.39 -17.10 2.53
CA ALA A 165 25.46 -15.82 3.23
C ALA A 165 24.08 -15.44 3.78
N PRO A 166 23.74 -15.88 5.02
CA PRO A 166 22.45 -15.56 5.61
C PRO A 166 22.30 -14.05 5.84
N LEU A 167 21.06 -13.58 5.81
CA LEU A 167 20.76 -12.17 6.08
C LEU A 167 21.15 -11.80 7.53
N HIS A 168 22.27 -11.09 7.69
CA HIS A 168 22.67 -10.51 8.96
C HIS A 168 22.01 -9.14 9.17
N LEU A 169 21.34 -8.96 10.30
CA LEU A 169 20.72 -7.69 10.66
C LEU A 169 21.72 -6.84 11.46
N PRO A 170 21.92 -5.57 11.09
CA PRO A 170 22.73 -4.65 11.88
C PRO A 170 22.08 -4.41 13.24
N GLY A 171 22.87 -4.03 14.25
CA GLY A 171 22.41 -3.90 15.63
C GLY A 171 21.19 -2.97 15.80
N PHE A 172 21.13 -1.88 15.04
CA PHE A 172 19.98 -0.97 15.06
C PHE A 172 18.69 -1.64 14.54
N ALA A 173 18.79 -2.53 13.55
CA ALA A 173 17.65 -3.27 13.03
C ALA A 173 17.20 -4.32 14.05
N VAL A 174 18.14 -5.02 14.69
CA VAL A 174 17.85 -5.99 15.77
C VAL A 174 17.11 -5.30 16.92
N ALA A 175 17.57 -4.13 17.35
CA ALA A 175 16.94 -3.35 18.42
C ALA A 175 15.49 -2.91 18.10
N GLY A 176 15.15 -2.81 16.80
CA GLY A 176 13.81 -2.45 16.32
C GLY A 176 12.86 -3.63 16.18
N LEU A 177 13.32 -4.88 16.17
CA LEU A 177 12.51 -6.03 15.74
C LEU A 177 11.21 -6.21 16.53
N GLY A 178 11.24 -6.03 17.86
CA GLY A 178 10.04 -6.15 18.68
C GLY A 178 8.96 -5.13 18.32
N ARG A 179 9.36 -3.88 18.02
CA ARG A 179 8.44 -2.82 17.57
C ARG A 179 7.90 -3.11 16.16
N ALA A 180 8.78 -3.50 15.24
CA ALA A 180 8.37 -3.88 13.89
C ALA A 180 7.40 -5.07 13.87
N GLN A 181 7.63 -6.08 14.72
CA GLN A 181 6.73 -7.22 14.88
C GLN A 181 5.37 -6.81 15.47
N ALA A 182 5.36 -5.88 16.43
CA ALA A 182 4.12 -5.35 16.99
C ALA A 182 3.29 -4.60 15.94
N GLU A 183 3.93 -3.78 15.10
CA GLU A 183 3.27 -3.09 13.98
C GLU A 183 2.68 -4.08 12.97
N ARG A 184 3.42 -5.14 12.61
CA ARG A 184 2.99 -6.17 11.64
C ARG A 184 1.74 -6.95 12.05
N ARG A 185 1.29 -6.83 13.30
CA ARG A 185 -0.01 -7.36 13.77
C ARG A 185 -1.20 -6.57 13.23
N TYR A 186 -0.95 -5.44 12.58
CA TYR A 186 -1.96 -4.59 11.95
C TYR A 186 -1.92 -4.61 10.42
N PHE A 187 -0.90 -5.22 9.82
CA PHE A 187 -0.77 -5.27 8.36
C PHE A 187 -1.60 -6.44 7.82
N LEU A 188 -2.82 -6.13 7.37
CA LEU A 188 -3.67 -7.06 6.62
C LEU A 188 -3.80 -6.59 5.17
N TYR A 189 -3.11 -7.27 4.28
CA TYR A 189 -3.08 -7.03 2.84
C TYR A 189 -3.10 -8.38 2.09
N GLY A 190 -3.16 -8.37 0.77
CA GLY A 190 -3.04 -9.59 -0.04
C GLY A 190 -4.28 -10.47 -0.09
N SER A 191 -5.47 -9.95 0.23
CA SER A 191 -6.74 -10.73 0.29
C SER A 191 -6.60 -12.02 1.12
N PRO A 192 -6.44 -11.91 2.45
CA PRO A 192 -6.31 -13.09 3.30
C PRO A 192 -7.49 -14.04 3.07
N GLU A 193 -7.24 -15.34 3.02
CA GLU A 193 -8.23 -16.38 2.71
C GLU A 193 -9.46 -16.32 3.64
N ALA A 194 -9.26 -15.88 4.88
CA ALA A 194 -10.30 -15.55 5.84
C ALA A 194 -9.92 -14.27 6.62
N PRO A 195 -10.32 -13.07 6.18
CA PRO A 195 -10.08 -11.86 6.96
C PRO A 195 -10.84 -11.93 8.29
N PRO A 196 -10.31 -11.34 9.38
CA PRO A 196 -11.06 -11.24 10.62
C PRO A 196 -12.40 -10.52 10.38
N PRO A 197 -13.52 -10.94 11.00
CA PRO A 197 -14.84 -10.39 10.71
C PRO A 197 -15.01 -8.91 11.10
N TYR A 198 -14.07 -8.38 11.88
CA TYR A 198 -14.01 -6.98 12.29
C TYR A 198 -13.05 -6.14 11.44
N ALA A 199 -12.32 -6.74 10.49
CA ALA A 199 -11.52 -6.02 9.53
C ALA A 199 -12.45 -5.29 8.54
N ARG A 200 -12.04 -4.09 8.11
CA ARG A 200 -12.80 -3.30 7.15
C ARG A 200 -11.98 -3.01 5.92
N SER A 201 -12.55 -3.22 4.74
CA SER A 201 -11.88 -2.84 3.50
C SER A 201 -11.81 -1.32 3.38
N LEU A 202 -10.62 -0.80 3.12
CA LEU A 202 -10.37 0.61 2.80
C LEU A 202 -11.22 1.06 1.60
N TRP A 203 -11.41 0.15 0.64
CA TRP A 203 -12.17 0.39 -0.58
C TRP A 203 -13.68 0.51 -0.32
N ASP A 204 -14.21 -0.31 0.60
CA ASP A 204 -15.58 -0.17 1.07
C ASP A 204 -15.80 1.11 1.89
N GLU A 205 -14.84 1.51 2.74
CA GLU A 205 -14.89 2.79 3.46
C GLU A 205 -14.98 3.97 2.48
N MET A 206 -14.17 3.94 1.40
CA MET A 206 -14.19 4.95 0.34
C MET A 206 -15.52 4.99 -0.40
N LEU A 207 -16.10 3.84 -0.75
CA LEU A 207 -17.42 3.75 -1.39
C LEU A 207 -18.53 4.28 -0.46
N ALA A 208 -18.50 3.89 0.82
CA ALA A 208 -19.47 4.34 1.83
C ALA A 208 -19.39 5.86 2.05
N TYR A 209 -18.18 6.43 2.03
CA TYR A 209 -17.99 7.87 2.11
C TYR A 209 -18.66 8.60 0.93
N VAL A 210 -18.41 8.15 -0.31
CA VAL A 210 -19.03 8.76 -1.51
C VAL A 210 -20.56 8.63 -1.50
N ARG A 211 -21.10 7.53 -0.96
CA ARG A 211 -22.55 7.36 -0.81
C ARG A 211 -23.17 8.39 0.13
N SER A 212 -22.50 8.71 1.24
CA SER A 212 -22.97 9.67 2.24
C SER A 212 -22.61 11.12 1.92
N HIS A 213 -21.63 11.36 1.04
CA HIS A 213 -21.18 12.70 0.65
C HIS A 213 -21.27 12.90 -0.87
N PRO A 214 -22.48 12.95 -1.45
CA PRO A 214 -22.65 13.06 -2.91
C PRO A 214 -22.10 14.37 -3.50
N ALA A 215 -21.86 15.39 -2.68
CA ALA A 215 -21.27 16.65 -3.10
C ALA A 215 -19.73 16.67 -3.06
N GLU A 216 -19.06 15.59 -2.63
CA GLU A 216 -17.60 15.51 -2.64
C GLU A 216 -17.09 15.69 -4.09
N PRO A 217 -16.24 16.72 -4.37
CA PRO A 217 -15.81 17.02 -5.73
C PRO A 217 -15.09 15.87 -6.44
N ARG A 218 -14.45 14.98 -5.67
CA ARG A 218 -13.71 13.82 -6.18
C ARG A 218 -14.57 12.54 -6.26
N ALA A 219 -15.86 12.60 -5.91
CA ALA A 219 -16.73 11.44 -5.83
C ALA A 219 -16.80 10.61 -7.12
N ALA A 220 -16.99 11.27 -8.27
CA ALA A 220 -17.06 10.56 -9.55
C ALA A 220 -15.73 9.88 -9.93
N GLU A 221 -14.59 10.53 -9.66
CA GLU A 221 -13.27 9.94 -9.87
C GLU A 221 -13.02 8.77 -8.91
N ALA A 222 -13.41 8.93 -7.64
CA ALA A 222 -13.30 7.90 -6.62
C ALA A 222 -14.01 6.61 -7.05
N LEU A 223 -15.24 6.71 -7.55
CA LEU A 223 -16.00 5.56 -8.03
C LEU A 223 -15.37 4.93 -9.28
N TYR A 224 -14.87 5.74 -10.22
CA TYR A 224 -14.10 5.25 -11.36
C TYR A 224 -12.87 4.45 -10.92
N ARG A 225 -12.15 4.93 -9.91
CA ARG A 225 -10.97 4.25 -9.36
C ARG A 225 -11.35 2.94 -8.69
N LEU A 226 -12.42 2.91 -7.90
CA LEU A 226 -12.91 1.67 -7.27
C LEU A 226 -13.29 0.58 -8.30
N ILE A 227 -13.84 0.96 -9.46
CA ILE A 227 -14.09 0.02 -10.56
C ILE A 227 -12.77 -0.60 -11.07
N ARG A 228 -11.69 0.20 -11.13
CA ARG A 228 -10.36 -0.28 -11.54
C ARG A 228 -9.68 -1.13 -10.48
N VAL A 229 -9.79 -0.73 -9.21
CA VAL A 229 -9.32 -1.50 -8.06
C VAL A 229 -9.95 -2.89 -8.07
N ALA A 230 -11.27 -2.98 -8.26
CA ALA A 230 -11.96 -4.26 -8.36
C ALA A 230 -11.48 -5.10 -9.56
N ARG A 231 -11.23 -4.47 -10.72
CA ARG A 231 -10.79 -5.18 -11.93
C ARG A 231 -9.36 -5.75 -11.82
N TRP A 232 -8.45 -5.00 -11.19
CA TRP A 232 -7.01 -5.28 -11.19
C TRP A 232 -6.46 -5.40 -9.75
N GLY A 233 -7.29 -5.88 -8.84
CA GLY A 233 -6.99 -6.05 -7.42
C GLY A 233 -7.99 -7.03 -6.82
N GLY A 234 -8.37 -6.84 -5.55
CA GLY A 234 -9.43 -7.64 -4.92
C GLY A 234 -10.83 -7.13 -5.25
N ASN A 235 -11.69 -7.98 -5.83
CA ASN A 235 -13.13 -7.69 -6.04
C ASN A 235 -14.01 -8.38 -5.01
N HIS A 236 -13.96 -7.91 -3.77
CA HIS A 236 -14.84 -8.43 -2.70
C HIS A 236 -16.22 -7.77 -2.75
N ASP A 237 -17.26 -8.54 -2.42
CA ASP A 237 -18.67 -8.08 -2.36
C ASP A 237 -19.12 -7.27 -3.60
N HIS A 238 -18.68 -7.68 -4.79
CA HIS A 238 -18.99 -7.00 -6.05
C HIS A 238 -18.69 -5.48 -6.01
N LEU A 239 -17.58 -5.08 -5.39
CA LEU A 239 -17.15 -3.68 -5.26
C LEU A 239 -17.21 -2.94 -6.60
N GLY A 240 -16.71 -3.57 -7.67
CA GLY A 240 -16.69 -2.99 -9.01
C GLY A 240 -18.10 -2.65 -9.52
N LYS A 241 -19.03 -3.60 -9.43
CA LYS A 241 -20.45 -3.41 -9.78
C LYS A 241 -21.14 -2.35 -8.93
N ARG A 242 -20.90 -2.35 -7.62
CA ARG A 242 -21.49 -1.39 -6.68
C ARG A 242 -21.01 0.04 -6.97
N ALA A 243 -19.73 0.23 -7.25
CA ALA A 243 -19.15 1.51 -7.62
C ALA A 243 -19.64 1.97 -9.00
N PHE A 244 -19.69 1.07 -9.99
CA PHE A 244 -20.22 1.34 -11.33
C PHE A 244 -21.66 1.84 -11.28
N ARG A 245 -22.55 1.11 -10.59
CA ARG A 245 -23.96 1.50 -10.47
C ARG A 245 -24.09 2.90 -9.86
N LEU A 246 -23.35 3.17 -8.78
CA LEU A 246 -23.40 4.48 -8.12
C LEU A 246 -22.86 5.61 -9.00
N LEU A 247 -21.80 5.34 -9.78
CA LEU A 247 -21.20 6.32 -10.70
C LEU A 247 -22.19 6.74 -11.79
N HIS A 248 -22.83 5.75 -12.43
CA HIS A 248 -23.77 6.00 -13.52
C HIS A 248 -25.13 6.52 -13.06
N ASP A 249 -25.56 6.18 -11.84
CA ASP A 249 -26.77 6.73 -11.23
C ASP A 249 -26.60 8.20 -10.83
N ARG A 250 -25.53 8.53 -10.09
CA ARG A 250 -25.37 9.87 -9.49
C ARG A 250 -24.55 10.85 -10.32
N TYR A 251 -23.62 10.36 -11.14
CA TYR A 251 -22.72 11.20 -11.92
C TYR A 251 -22.66 10.82 -13.41
N PRO A 252 -23.80 10.56 -14.09
CA PRO A 252 -23.82 10.07 -15.48
C PRO A 252 -23.14 11.00 -16.48
N ARG A 253 -23.13 12.32 -16.19
CA ARG A 253 -22.53 13.34 -17.07
C ARG A 253 -21.04 13.58 -16.81
N SER A 254 -20.46 12.95 -15.79
CA SER A 254 -19.04 13.11 -15.47
C SER A 254 -18.15 12.50 -16.57
N VAL A 255 -16.92 13.03 -16.70
CA VAL A 255 -15.89 12.42 -17.57
C VAL A 255 -15.58 10.98 -17.14
N TRP A 256 -15.75 10.69 -15.86
CA TRP A 256 -15.45 9.41 -15.22
C TRP A 256 -16.47 8.33 -15.58
N ALA A 257 -17.76 8.66 -15.60
CA ALA A 257 -18.81 7.76 -16.09
C ALA A 257 -18.56 7.36 -17.56
N ARG A 258 -18.18 8.33 -18.41
CA ARG A 258 -17.83 8.06 -19.82
C ARG A 258 -16.60 7.16 -19.98
N ARG A 259 -15.61 7.27 -19.08
CA ARG A 259 -14.39 6.45 -19.07
C ARG A 259 -14.61 5.03 -18.52
N SER A 260 -15.76 4.76 -17.90
CA SER A 260 -16.13 3.44 -17.38
C SER A 260 -17.46 2.96 -17.98
N PRO A 261 -17.49 2.55 -19.26
CA PRO A 261 -18.72 2.06 -19.90
C PRO A 261 -19.17 0.69 -19.40
N TYR A 262 -18.26 -0.09 -18.80
CA TYR A 262 -18.53 -1.41 -18.22
C TYR A 262 -17.82 -1.57 -16.86
N TYR A 263 -18.23 -2.61 -16.14
CA TYR A 263 -17.50 -3.16 -15.00
C TYR A 263 -17.23 -4.65 -15.25
N TYR A 264 -16.27 -5.23 -14.52
CA TYR A 264 -16.02 -6.66 -14.49
C TYR A 264 -16.26 -7.13 -13.06
N ASP A 265 -16.89 -8.28 -12.92
CA ASP A 265 -16.99 -8.99 -11.65
C ASP A 265 -16.15 -10.27 -11.70
#